data_AF-A0A7K1SE56-F1
#
_entry.id   AF-A0A7K1SE56-F1
#
_cell.length_a   1.000
_cell.length_b   1.000
_cell.length_c   1.000
_cell.angle_alpha   90.00
_cell.angle_beta   90.00
_cell.angle_gamma   90.00
#
_symmetry.space_group_name_H-M   'P 1'
#
loop_
_entity.id
_entity.type
_entity.pdbx_description
1 polymer ?
#
loop_
_entity_poly.entity_id
_entity_poly.type
_entity_poly.pdbx_seq_one_letter_code
_entity_poly.pdbx_strand_id
1 'polypeptide(L)'
;MLTEKLPLWAKLLGYFFGAGLIFIGGRFLLLPEQAELGFGLIYAQPNESFHYIKGVRDLTSGLFFTVFTIAGWRKPLAALFLIGSLTPVGDMIIVLTSPSTVLSAAWIHGLTALAAWIGGYFLLRQKG
;
A
#
# COMPACT_ATOMS: atom_id res chain seq x y z
N MET A 1 -8.28 -5.54 -24.82
CA MET A 1 -7.30 -6.10 -23.86
C MET A 1 -7.74 -7.52 -23.55
N LEU A 2 -6.91 -8.52 -23.85
CA LEU A 2 -7.22 -9.91 -23.50
C LEU A 2 -7.08 -10.06 -21.97
N THR A 3 -8.18 -10.41 -21.31
CA THR A 3 -8.23 -10.73 -19.89
C THR A 3 -7.50 -12.05 -19.64
N GLU A 4 -6.23 -12.00 -19.26
CA GLU A 4 -5.57 -13.18 -18.74
C GLU A 4 -6.20 -13.53 -17.38
N LYS A 5 -6.67 -14.77 -17.21
CA LYS A 5 -7.31 -15.18 -15.96
C LYS A 5 -6.29 -15.11 -14.83
N LEU A 6 -6.43 -14.11 -13.95
CA LEU A 6 -5.62 -14.03 -12.73
C LEU A 6 -5.80 -15.31 -11.90
N PRO A 7 -4.72 -15.96 -11.44
CA PRO A 7 -4.81 -17.10 -10.55
C PRO A 7 -5.43 -16.69 -9.22
N LEU A 8 -6.02 -17.65 -8.49
CA LEU A 8 -6.72 -17.36 -7.23
C LEU A 8 -5.82 -16.64 -6.21
N TRP A 9 -4.58 -17.08 -6.05
CA TRP A 9 -3.64 -16.44 -5.12
C TRP A 9 -3.42 -14.95 -5.45
N ALA A 10 -3.36 -14.60 -6.73
CA ALA A 10 -3.16 -13.22 -7.16
C ALA A 10 -4.40 -12.37 -6.89
N LYS A 11 -5.59 -12.94 -7.06
CA LYS A 11 -6.84 -12.27 -6.71
C LYS A 11 -6.91 -12.01 -5.21
N LEU A 12 -6.61 -13.02 -4.39
CA LEU A 12 -6.59 -12.88 -2.95
C LEU A 12 -5.59 -11.82 -2.50
N LEU A 13 -4.37 -11.84 -3.06
CA LEU A 13 -3.34 -10.86 -2.75
C LEU A 13 -3.75 -9.45 -3.19
N GLY A 14 -4.27 -9.30 -4.41
CA GLY A 14 -4.74 -8.02 -4.95
C GLY A 14 -5.88 -7.42 -4.13
N TYR A 15 -6.87 -8.24 -3.73
CA TYR A 15 -7.94 -7.80 -2.85
C TYR A 15 -7.45 -7.48 -1.43
N PHE A 16 -6.49 -8.26 -0.91
CA PHE A 16 -5.91 -8.01 0.40
C PHE A 16 -5.19 -6.66 0.44
N PHE A 17 -4.32 -6.38 -0.53
CA PHE A 17 -3.66 -5.07 -0.67
C PHE A 17 -4.67 -3.95 -0.92
N GLY A 18 -5.65 -4.18 -1.79
CA GLY A 18 -6.72 -3.22 -2.08
C GLY A 18 -7.49 -2.82 -0.82
N ALA A 19 -8.02 -3.79 -0.09
CA ALA A 19 -8.78 -3.57 1.14
C ALA A 19 -7.91 -2.95 2.24
N GLY A 20 -6.67 -3.42 2.41
CA GLY A 20 -5.73 -2.88 3.39
C GLY A 20 -5.41 -1.40 3.16
N LEU A 21 -5.13 -1.01 1.91
CA LEU A 21 -4.83 0.37 1.56
C LEU A 21 -6.07 1.28 1.60
N ILE A 22 -7.26 0.77 1.24
CA ILE A 22 -8.52 1.51 1.44
C ILE A 22 -8.76 1.75 2.93
N PHE A 23 -8.56 0.74 3.77
CA PHE A 23 -8.70 0.85 5.21
C PHE A 23 -7.70 1.86 5.81
N ILE A 24 -6.42 1.75 5.46
CA ILE A 24 -5.37 2.67 5.93
C ILE A 24 -5.68 4.10 5.45
N GLY A 25 -5.98 4.27 4.17
CA GLY A 25 -6.32 5.57 3.59
C GLY A 25 -7.53 6.20 4.28
N GLY A 26 -8.61 5.43 4.46
CA GLY A 26 -9.78 5.85 5.21
C GLY A 26 -9.48 6.23 6.67
N ARG A 27 -8.60 5.49 7.35
CA ARG A 27 -8.18 5.81 8.72
C ARG A 27 -7.43 7.15 8.77
N PHE A 28 -6.57 7.45 7.80
CA PHE A 28 -5.91 8.75 7.69
C PHE A 28 -6.87 9.92 7.39
N LEU A 29 -8.03 9.64 6.79
CA LEU A 29 -9.06 10.65 6.51
C LEU A 29 -10.03 10.87 7.68
N LEU A 30 -10.31 9.81 8.46
CA LEU A 30 -11.35 9.83 9.50
C LEU A 30 -10.78 9.91 10.93
N LEU A 31 -9.59 9.35 11.15
CA LEU A 31 -8.94 9.22 12.46
C LEU A 31 -7.42 9.50 12.34
N PRO A 32 -7.02 10.71 11.89
CA PRO A 32 -5.66 10.99 11.44
C PRO A 32 -4.59 10.80 12.52
N GLU A 33 -4.80 11.31 13.75
CA GLU A 33 -3.87 11.12 14.87
C GLU A 33 -3.61 9.63 15.16
N GLN A 34 -4.68 8.82 15.19
CA GLN A 34 -4.55 7.38 15.43
C GLN A 34 -3.85 6.68 14.26
N ALA A 35 -4.08 7.14 13.03
CA ALA A 35 -3.44 6.61 11.84
C ALA A 35 -1.95 6.92 11.84
N GLU A 36 -1.56 8.12 12.26
CA GLU A 36 -0.17 8.55 12.41
C GLU A 36 0.58 7.70 13.42
N LEU A 37 0.01 7.50 14.61
CA LEU A 37 0.59 6.62 15.63
C LEU A 37 0.76 5.20 15.11
N GLY A 38 -0.23 4.68 14.37
CA GLY A 38 -0.16 3.37 13.74
C GLY A 38 0.86 3.29 12.59
N PHE A 39 1.12 4.41 11.92
CA PHE A 39 2.15 4.53 10.89
C PHE A 39 3.56 4.54 11.47
N GLY A 40 3.70 5.01 12.71
CA GLY A 40 4.96 5.04 13.45
C GLY A 40 5.52 6.45 13.66
N LEU A 41 4.72 7.49 13.47
CA LEU A 41 5.12 8.87 13.75
C LEU A 41 4.40 9.40 14.99
N ILE A 42 5.06 10.33 15.68
CA ILE A 42 4.50 11.08 16.79
C ILE A 42 4.84 12.54 16.56
N TYR A 43 3.89 13.31 16.05
CA TYR A 43 4.10 14.69 15.64
C TYR A 43 2.86 15.54 15.91
N ALA A 44 3.06 16.68 16.55
CA ALA A 44 2.00 17.68 16.74
C ALA A 44 1.93 18.58 15.49
N GLN A 45 1.19 18.14 14.46
CA GLN A 45 0.97 18.97 13.27
C GLN A 45 0.05 20.15 13.60
N PRO A 46 0.18 21.30 12.93
CA PRO A 46 -0.74 22.43 13.10
C PRO A 46 -2.15 22.14 12.56
N ASN A 47 -2.29 21.13 11.69
CA ASN A 47 -3.55 20.60 11.17
C ASN A 47 -3.33 19.26 10.44
N GLU A 48 -4.42 18.62 10.03
CA GLU A 48 -4.46 17.27 9.44
C GLU A 48 -4.15 17.21 7.93
N SER A 49 -3.72 18.30 7.30
CA SER A 49 -3.57 18.33 5.83
C SER A 49 -2.59 17.28 5.30
N PHE A 50 -1.49 17.02 6.02
CA PHE A 50 -0.52 16.00 5.64
C PHE A 50 -1.06 14.58 5.82
N HIS A 51 -1.87 14.34 6.85
CA HIS A 51 -2.59 13.09 7.04
C HIS A 51 -3.56 12.85 5.88
N TYR A 52 -4.28 13.87 5.45
CA TYR A 52 -5.21 13.77 4.33
C TYR A 52 -4.51 13.49 3.00
N ILE A 53 -3.34 14.10 2.74
CA ILE A 53 -2.53 13.79 1.55
C ILE A 53 -2.18 12.30 1.52
N LYS A 54 -1.71 11.76 2.64
CA LYS A 54 -1.42 10.32 2.75
C LYS A 54 -2.68 9.47 2.62
N GLY A 55 -3.77 9.89 3.27
CA GLY A 55 -5.06 9.21 3.23
C GLY A 55 -5.59 9.05 1.81
N VAL A 56 -5.59 10.13 1.04
CA VAL A 56 -6.01 10.13 -0.37
C VAL A 56 -5.09 9.25 -1.22
N ARG A 57 -3.76 9.32 -1.02
CA ARG A 57 -2.77 8.51 -1.75
C ARG A 57 -2.99 7.02 -1.53
N ASP A 58 -3.11 6.60 -0.27
CA ASP A 58 -3.24 5.18 0.07
C ASP A 58 -4.63 4.66 -0.34
N LEU A 59 -5.69 5.43 -0.13
CA LEU A 59 -7.04 5.10 -0.62
C LEU A 59 -7.07 4.90 -2.13
N THR A 60 -6.48 5.83 -2.88
CA THR A 60 -6.40 5.77 -4.35
C THR A 60 -5.62 4.53 -4.81
N SER A 61 -4.49 4.23 -4.15
CA SER A 61 -3.70 3.03 -4.45
C SER A 61 -4.50 1.75 -4.21
N GLY A 62 -5.25 1.68 -3.10
CA GLY A 62 -6.13 0.55 -2.78
C GLY A 62 -7.27 0.36 -3.80
N LEU A 63 -7.83 1.46 -4.32
CA LEU A 63 -8.81 1.42 -5.40
C LEU A 63 -8.21 0.86 -6.69
N PHE A 64 -6.98 1.27 -7.07
CA PHE A 64 -6.29 0.70 -8.24
C PHE A 64 -6.06 -0.81 -8.08
N PHE A 65 -5.61 -1.27 -6.91
CA PHE A 65 -5.46 -2.70 -6.64
C PHE A 65 -6.78 -3.45 -6.83
N THR A 66 -7.87 -2.90 -6.28
CA THR A 66 -9.20 -3.49 -6.36
C THR A 66 -9.69 -3.55 -7.81
N VAL A 67 -9.62 -2.44 -8.54
CA VAL A 67 -10.09 -2.34 -9.93
C VAL A 67 -9.28 -3.25 -10.85
N PHE A 68 -7.95 -3.25 -10.76
CA PHE A 68 -7.11 -4.11 -11.61
C PHE A 68 -7.33 -5.60 -11.30
N THR A 69 -7.62 -5.94 -10.04
CA THR A 69 -7.96 -7.31 -9.64
C THR A 69 -9.31 -7.74 -10.21
N ILE A 70 -10.36 -6.91 -10.08
CA ILE A 70 -11.70 -7.17 -10.65
C ILE A 70 -11.62 -7.31 -12.18
N ALA A 71 -10.88 -6.42 -12.83
CA ALA A 71 -10.72 -6.40 -14.28
C ALA A 71 -9.85 -7.55 -14.82
N GLY A 72 -9.17 -8.31 -13.95
CA GLY A 72 -8.26 -9.38 -14.37
C GLY A 72 -7.01 -8.86 -15.08
N TRP A 73 -6.60 -7.62 -14.83
CA TRP A 73 -5.51 -6.97 -15.55
C TRP A 73 -4.16 -7.33 -14.94
N ARG A 74 -3.61 -8.49 -15.35
CA ARG A 74 -2.35 -9.02 -14.80
C ARG A 74 -1.18 -8.05 -14.85
N LYS A 75 -0.84 -7.50 -16.03
CA LYS A 75 0.34 -6.62 -16.16
C LYS A 75 0.19 -5.30 -15.39
N PRO A 76 -0.95 -4.58 -15.46
CA PRO A 76 -1.19 -3.43 -14.60
C PRO A 76 -1.13 -3.75 -13.10
N LEU A 77 -1.71 -4.86 -12.66
CA LEU A 77 -1.65 -5.28 -11.26
C LEU A 77 -0.21 -5.57 -10.82
N ALA A 78 0.58 -6.25 -11.67
CA ALA A 78 1.99 -6.53 -11.40
C ALA A 78 2.83 -5.24 -11.30
N ALA A 79 2.61 -4.30 -12.24
CA ALA A 79 3.27 -3.00 -12.21
C ALA A 79 2.89 -2.21 -10.94
N LEU A 80 1.61 -2.26 -10.52
CA LEU A 80 1.15 -1.62 -9.30
C LEU A 80 1.81 -2.21 -8.05
N PHE A 81 1.97 -3.54 -7.98
CA PHE A 81 2.75 -4.18 -6.91
C PHE A 81 4.21 -3.67 -6.88
N LEU A 82 4.89 -3.65 -8.02
CA LEU A 82 6.32 -3.31 -8.06
C LEU A 82 6.59 -1.82 -7.89
N ILE A 83 5.89 -0.96 -8.63
CA ILE A 83 6.11 0.50 -8.55
C ILE A 83 5.45 1.05 -7.28
N GLY A 84 4.25 0.57 -6.95
CA GLY A 84 3.53 1.00 -5.74
C GLY A 84 4.28 0.65 -4.45
N SER A 85 5.11 -0.39 -4.43
CA SER A 85 5.97 -0.71 -3.29
C SER A 85 7.01 0.38 -2.94
N LEU A 86 7.30 1.32 -3.85
CA LEU A 86 8.12 2.47 -3.52
C LEU A 86 7.50 3.32 -2.40
N THR A 87 6.17 3.30 -2.29
CA THR A 87 5.44 3.96 -1.22
C THR A 87 5.78 3.38 0.16
N PRO A 88 5.58 2.08 0.47
CA PRO A 88 5.99 1.52 1.74
C PRO A 88 7.51 1.58 1.97
N VAL A 89 8.36 1.55 0.93
CA VAL A 89 9.80 1.80 1.11
C VAL A 89 10.07 3.22 1.60
N GLY A 90 9.46 4.23 0.97
CA GLY A 90 9.57 5.62 1.41
C GLY A 90 9.00 5.82 2.81
N ASP A 91 7.85 5.23 3.09
CA ASP A 91 7.20 5.26 4.40
C ASP A 91 8.12 4.66 5.50
N MET A 92 8.78 3.54 5.21
CA MET A 92 9.79 2.95 6.12
C MET A 92 10.96 3.91 6.39
N ILE A 93 11.51 4.53 5.34
CA ILE A 93 12.62 5.48 5.47
C ILE A 93 12.19 6.69 6.30
N ILE A 94 10.98 7.22 6.08
CA ILE A 94 10.43 8.32 6.86
C ILE A 94 10.37 7.97 8.35
N VAL A 95 9.85 6.79 8.71
CA VAL A 95 9.79 6.32 10.10
C VAL A 95 11.19 6.21 10.70
N LEU A 96 12.14 5.58 10.00
CA LEU A 96 13.50 5.36 10.48
C LEU A 96 14.32 6.64 10.63
N THR A 97 13.96 7.71 9.92
CA THR A 97 14.71 8.99 9.92
C THR A 97 14.02 10.10 10.72
N SER A 98 12.81 9.85 11.23
CA SER A 98 12.05 10.85 11.97
C SER A 98 12.55 11.00 13.42
N PRO A 99 12.62 12.24 13.97
CA PRO A 99 13.11 12.47 15.33
C PRO A 99 12.25 11.85 16.45
N SER A 100 10.95 11.69 16.19
CA SER A 100 9.98 11.13 17.14
C SER A 100 9.17 10.05 16.43
N THR A 101 9.47 8.80 16.76
CA THR A 101 8.95 7.63 16.05
C THR A 101 8.71 6.44 16.97
N VAL A 102 7.76 5.60 16.57
CA VAL A 102 7.63 4.22 17.06
C VAL A 102 8.41 3.33 16.10
N LEU A 103 9.71 3.13 16.36
CA LEU A 103 10.61 2.45 15.43
C LEU A 103 10.17 1.01 15.10
N SER A 104 9.46 0.36 16.03
CA SER A 104 8.85 -0.94 15.82
C SER A 104 7.73 -0.94 14.77
N ALA A 105 7.30 0.20 14.23
CA ALA A 105 6.39 0.24 13.08
C ALA A 105 7.13 0.07 11.74
N ALA A 106 8.44 0.37 11.67
CA ALA A 106 9.20 0.37 10.42
C ALA A 106 9.22 -1.00 9.71
N TRP A 107 9.24 -2.10 10.46
CA TRP A 107 9.27 -3.43 9.86
C TRP A 107 7.99 -3.78 9.10
N ILE A 108 6.84 -3.22 9.50
CA ILE A 108 5.55 -3.46 8.81
C ILE A 108 5.62 -2.89 7.39
N HIS A 109 6.19 -1.69 7.24
CA HIS A 109 6.42 -1.06 5.95
C HIS A 109 7.38 -1.91 5.09
N GLY A 110 8.51 -2.34 5.65
CA GLY A 110 9.48 -3.20 4.98
C GLY A 110 8.89 -4.53 4.51
N LEU A 111 8.11 -5.22 5.35
CA LEU A 111 7.44 -6.46 4.97
C LEU A 111 6.36 -6.25 3.91
N THR A 112 5.64 -5.12 3.97
CA THR A 112 4.65 -4.76 2.94
C THR A 112 5.33 -4.57 1.58
N ALA A 113 6.46 -3.85 1.55
CA ALA A 113 7.27 -3.68 0.33
C ALA A 113 7.78 -5.02 -0.22
N LEU A 114 8.32 -5.88 0.66
CA LEU A 114 8.81 -7.20 0.28
C LEU A 114 7.69 -8.09 -0.29
N ALA A 115 6.53 -8.13 0.38
CA ALA A 115 5.37 -8.88 -0.10
C ALA A 115 4.89 -8.39 -1.47
N ALA A 116 4.90 -7.07 -1.69
CA ALA A 116 4.56 -6.46 -2.97
C ALA A 116 5.58 -6.84 -4.07
N TRP A 117 6.88 -6.82 -3.78
CA TRP A 117 7.91 -7.26 -4.71
C TRP A 117 7.76 -8.72 -5.11
N ILE A 118 7.53 -9.61 -4.14
CA ILE A 118 7.32 -11.03 -4.37
C ILE A 118 6.08 -11.23 -5.26
N GLY A 119 4.94 -10.64 -4.88
CA GLY A 119 3.69 -10.74 -5.63
C GLY A 119 3.80 -10.21 -7.06
N GLY A 120 4.39 -9.03 -7.22
CA GLY A 120 4.62 -8.41 -8.53
C GLY A 120 5.58 -9.20 -9.41
N TYR A 121 6.67 -9.73 -8.85
CA TYR A 121 7.62 -10.57 -9.58
C TYR A 121 6.96 -11.84 -10.12
N PHE A 122 6.24 -12.58 -9.26
CA PHE A 122 5.56 -13.81 -9.68
C PHE A 122 4.45 -13.53 -10.69
N LEU A 123 3.72 -12.43 -10.54
CA LEU A 123 2.73 -11.99 -11.52
C LEU A 123 3.36 -11.71 -12.89
N LEU A 124 4.53 -11.08 -12.97
CA LEU A 124 5.22 -10.85 -14.25
C LEU A 124 5.74 -12.15 -14.88
N ARG A 125 6.26 -13.07 -14.06
CA ARG A 125 6.85 -14.34 -14.51
C ARG A 125 5.81 -15.38 -14.90
N GLN A 126 4.54 -15.18 -14.54
CA GLN A 126 3.47 -16.09 -14.93
C GLN A 126 3.31 -16.11 -16.46
N LYS A 127 3.38 -17.32 -17.04
CA LYS A 127 3.04 -17.55 -18.44
C LYS A 127 1.51 -17.70 -18.55
N GLY A 128 0.93 -17.09 -19.59
CA GLY A 128 -0.51 -17.10 -19.87
C GLY A 128 -1.02 -18.47 -20.28
#